data_AF-A0A7V8VTW1-F1
#
_entry.id   AF-A0A7V8VTW1-F1
#
_cell.length_a   1.000
_cell.length_b   1.000
_cell.length_c   1.000
_cell.angle_alpha   90.00
_cell.angle_beta   90.00
_cell.angle_gamma   90.00
#
_symmetry.space_group_name_H-M   'P 1'
#
loop_
_entity.id
_entity.type
_entity.pdbx_description
1 polymer ?
#
loop_
_entity_poly.entity_id
_entity_poly.type
_entity_poly.pdbx_seq_one_letter_code
_entity_poly.pdbx_strand_id
1 'polypeptide(L)' 'MRSLEFDPAGFEDLAWWIEKDRKMALRIVRLLREVQRDPFRGTGKPEP' A
#
# COMPACT_ATOMS: atom_id res chain seq x y z
N MET A 1 7.76 -5.19 -13.33
CA MET A 1 7.04 -4.79 -12.10
C MET A 1 5.80 -4.04 -12.56
N ARG A 2 4.60 -4.38 -12.07
CA ARG A 2 3.36 -3.70 -12.51
C ARG A 2 3.42 -2.23 -12.08
N SER A 3 2.90 -1.31 -12.89
CA SER A 3 2.77 0.09 -12.48
C SER A 3 1.85 0.20 -11.26
N LEU A 4 2.13 1.18 -10.41
CA LEU A 4 1.26 1.57 -9.31
C LEU A 4 0.68 2.92 -9.67
N GLU A 5 -0.64 2.96 -9.83
CA GLU A 5 -1.38 4.20 -9.95
C GLU A 5 -2.01 4.50 -8.60
N PHE A 6 -1.96 5.77 -8.19
CA PHE A 6 -2.62 6.24 -6.99
C PHE A 6 -3.74 7.18 -7.39
N ASP A 7 -4.89 7.03 -6.74
CA ASP A 7 -5.82 8.15 -6.62
C ASP A 7 -5.13 9.29 -5.84
N PRO A 8 -5.33 10.57 -6.20
CA PRO A 8 -4.73 11.69 -5.47
C PRO A 8 -4.94 11.63 -3.95
N ALA A 9 -6.13 11.27 -3.48
CA ALA A 9 -6.42 11.15 -2.06
C ALA A 9 -5.64 9.97 -1.43
N GLY A 10 -5.50 8.86 -2.15
CA GLY A 10 -4.69 7.73 -1.70
C GLY A 10 -3.20 8.06 -1.57
N PHE A 11 -2.69 8.97 -2.40
CA PHE A 11 -1.32 9.48 -2.25
C PHE A 11 -1.19 10.43 -1.05
N GLU A 12 -2.17 11.31 -0.83
CA GLU A 12 -2.23 12.19 0.34
C GLU A 12 -2.31 11.40 1.65
N ASP A 13 -3.11 10.33 1.70
CA ASP A 13 -3.20 9.43 2.85
C ASP A 13 -1.84 8.79 3.16
N LEU A 14 -1.12 8.33 2.13
CA LEU A 14 0.22 7.78 2.32
C LEU A 14 1.19 8.85 2.87
N ALA A 15 1.13 10.08 2.36
CA ALA A 15 1.95 11.18 2.86
C ALA A 15 1.62 11.51 4.33
N TRP A 16 0.34 11.56 4.68
CA TRP A 16 -0.10 11.77 6.05
C TRP A 16 0.42 10.67 6.98
N TRP A 17 0.35 9.40 6.57
CA TRP A 17 0.90 8.30 7.35
C TRP A 17 2.42 8.39 7.52
N ILE A 18 3.17 8.87 6.51
CA ILE A 18 4.62 9.08 6.64
C ILE A 18 4.92 10.09 7.77
N GLU A 19 4.13 11.17 7.87
CA GLU A 19 4.32 12.20 8.89
C GLU A 19 3.86 11.78 10.28
N LYS A 20 2.76 11.02 10.38
CA LYS A 20 2.11 10.72 11.66
C LYS A 20 2.52 9.38 12.26
N ASP A 21 2.66 8.35 11.44
CA ASP A 21 3.08 7.02 11.86
C ASP A 21 3.83 6.30 10.74
N ARG A 22 5.15 6.46 10.77
CA ARG A 22 6.05 5.82 9.81
C ARG A 22 5.95 4.30 9.81
N LYS A 23 5.56 3.65 10.92
CA LYS A 23 5.38 2.20 10.96
C LYS A 23 4.17 1.79 10.11
N MET A 24 3.09 2.56 10.16
CA MET A 24 1.93 2.35 9.30
C MET A 24 2.27 2.56 7.82
N ALA A 25 2.97 3.66 7.50
CA ALA A 25 3.40 3.92 6.11
C ALA A 25 4.26 2.77 5.54
N LEU A 26 5.20 2.24 6.33
CA LEU A 26 6.01 1.09 5.92
C LEU A 26 5.19 -0.18 5.72
N ARG A 27 4.14 -0.40 6.53
CA ARG A 27 3.20 -1.51 6.35
C ARG A 27 2.43 -1.37 5.03
N ILE A 28 1.94 -0.17 4.71
CA ILE A 28 1.25 0.12 3.44
C ILE A 28 2.18 -0.17 2.26
N VAL A 29 3.41 0.36 2.28
CA VAL A 29 4.40 0.12 1.21
C VAL A 29 4.71 -1.37 1.04
N ARG A 30 4.77 -2.14 2.13
CA ARG A 30 4.95 -3.60 2.06
C ARG A 30 3.76 -4.27 1.37
N LEU A 31 2.53 -3.93 1.75
CA LEU A 31 1.32 -4.50 1.14
C LEU A 31 1.23 -4.18 -0.36
N LEU A 32 1.54 -2.94 -0.76
CA LEU A 32 1.59 -2.53 -2.17
C LEU A 32 2.58 -3.38 -2.99
N ARG A 33 3.76 -3.67 -2.42
CA ARG A 33 4.76 -4.56 -3.06
C ARG A 33 4.29 -6.00 -3.17
N GLU A 34 3.51 -6.49 -2.21
CA GLU A 34 2.90 -7.82 -2.27
C GLU A 34 1.83 -7.86 -3.36
N VAL A 35 0.94 -6.88 -3.42
CA VAL A 35 -0.11 -6.75 -4.46
C VAL A 35 0.49 -6.66 -5.86
N GLN A 36 1.61 -5.95 -6.05
CA GLN A 36 2.31 -5.89 -7.34
C GLN A 36 2.81 -7.27 -7.82
N ARG A 37 3.07 -8.20 -6.90
CA ARG A 37 3.54 -9.57 -7.20
C ARG A 37 2.37 -10.54 -7.34
N ASP A 38 1.46 -10.56 -6.37
CA ASP A 38 0.27 -11.41 -6.31
C ASP A 38 -0.92 -10.60 -5.76
N PRO A 39 -1.82 -10.08 -6.61
CA PRO A 39 -2.85 -9.13 -6.19
C PRO A 39 -3.91 -9.70 -5.24
N PHE A 40 -4.20 -10.99 -5.34
CA PHE A 40 -5.35 -11.63 -4.65
C PHE A 40 -4.92 -12.64 -3.59
N ARG A 41 -3.62 -12.66 -3.27
CA ARG A 41 -3.05 -13.55 -2.25
C ARG A 41 -1.96 -12.80 -1.50
N GLY A 42 -1.72 -13.22 -0.26
CA GLY A 42 -0.63 -12.67 0.54
C GLY A 42 -1.10 -12.21 1.91
N THR A 43 -0.29 -11.35 2.53
CA THR A 43 -0.59 -10.86 3.87
C THR A 43 -1.67 -9.78 3.81
N GLY A 44 -2.37 -9.56 4.94
CA GLY A 44 -3.46 -8.58 5.00
C GLY A 44 -4.85 -9.14 4.71
N LYS A 45 -4.97 -10.45 4.44
CA LYS A 45 -6.24 -11.15 4.16
C LYS A 45 -6.98 -10.52 2.96
N PRO A 46 -6.43 -10.64 1.74
CA PRO A 46 -7.10 -10.13 0.54
C PRO A 46 -8.49 -10.73 0.40
N GLU A 47 -9.48 -9.88 0.14
CA GLU A 47 -10.86 -10.29 -0.15
C GLU A 47 -11.13 -10.11 -1.67
N PRO A 48 -11.93 -10.99 -2.31
CA PRO A 48 -12.17 -10.96 -3.75
C PRO A 48 -12.96 -9.74 -4.24
#